data_AF-A0A382GXW7-F1
#
_entry.id   AF-A0A382GXW7-F1
#
_cell.length_a   1.000
_cell.length_b   1.000
_cell.length_c   1.000
_cell.angle_alpha   90.00
_cell.angle_beta   90.00
_cell.angle_gamma   90.00
#
_symmetry.space_group_name_H-M   'P 1'
#
loop_
_entity.id
_entity.type
_entity.pdbx_description
1 polymer ?
#
loop_
_entity_poly.entity_id
_entity_poly.type
_entity_poly.pdbx_seq_one_letter_code
_entity_poly.pdbx_strand_id
1 'polypeptide(L)'
;MVPFKDVLLGVEKRSYTRAVSSQRCLRVGGKHNDLENVGYTARHHTFFEMLGNFSFGDYFKKETIEFAWDLLTKEYSLPKDRLWVTVFKDDDESESIWKEDIGIPADRISRLDKEDNFWTMGDTGPCGPCSEIFYDHGSEFKGSPPAKGSDPGDRFIEFWNLVFTQFDRSQDGTLSLLPNPCVDTGMGLERMAAILQGKHNNFETDLFTPLIEEAAVLCEADDLNDPSLNIISDHLRASAFLVADGVSPSNEGRGYVLRRIIRRAL
;
A
#
# COMPACT_ATOMS: atom_id res chain seq x y z
N MET A 1 -10.22 -1.24 -1.34
CA MET A 1 -11.09 -2.40 -1.04
C MET A 1 -12.29 -2.12 -0.13
N VAL A 2 -12.15 -1.38 0.97
CA VAL A 2 -13.20 -1.29 2.03
C VAL A 2 -14.60 -0.91 1.52
N PRO A 3 -14.77 0.07 0.62
CA PRO A 3 -16.09 0.41 0.06
C PRO A 3 -16.72 -0.67 -0.84
N PHE A 4 -15.94 -1.69 -1.19
CA PHE A 4 -16.35 -2.82 -2.04
C PHE A 4 -16.44 -4.14 -1.25
N LYS A 5 -16.36 -4.12 0.09
CA LYS A 5 -16.40 -5.33 0.92
C LYS A 5 -17.59 -6.24 0.57
N ASP A 6 -18.80 -5.68 0.53
CA ASP A 6 -20.02 -6.46 0.27
C ASP A 6 -20.10 -6.95 -1.18
N VAL A 7 -19.45 -6.25 -2.12
CA VAL A 7 -19.30 -6.70 -3.51
C VAL A 7 -18.34 -7.89 -3.59
N LEU A 8 -17.21 -7.83 -2.89
CA LEU A 8 -16.23 -8.93 -2.81
C LEU A 8 -16.82 -10.18 -2.13
N LEU A 9 -17.70 -10.00 -1.14
CA LEU A 9 -18.44 -11.09 -0.50
C LEU A 9 -19.59 -11.64 -1.36
N GLY A 10 -19.94 -10.97 -2.46
CA GLY A 10 -21.08 -11.33 -3.31
C GLY A 10 -22.45 -10.99 -2.71
N VAL A 11 -22.48 -10.22 -1.62
CA VAL A 11 -23.71 -9.74 -0.95
C VAL A 11 -24.34 -8.61 -1.76
N GLU A 12 -23.52 -7.70 -2.29
CA GLU A 12 -23.94 -6.59 -3.11
C GLU A 12 -23.56 -6.81 -4.59
N LYS A 13 -24.45 -6.44 -5.51
CA LYS A 13 -24.14 -6.41 -6.95
C LYS A 13 -24.15 -4.97 -7.45
N ARG A 14 -23.10 -4.60 -8.19
CA ARG A 14 -22.98 -3.32 -8.89
C ARG A 14 -23.35 -3.51 -10.37
N SER A 15 -23.63 -2.40 -11.06
CA SER A 15 -23.85 -2.40 -12.52
C SER A 15 -22.56 -2.61 -13.33
N TYR A 16 -21.41 -2.67 -12.66
CA TYR A 16 -20.09 -2.88 -13.23
C TYR A 16 -19.39 -4.04 -12.52
N THR A 17 -18.53 -4.74 -13.25
CA THR A 17 -17.75 -5.90 -12.77
C THR A 17 -16.27 -5.56 -12.52
N ARG A 18 -15.85 -4.34 -12.85
CA ARG A 18 -14.50 -3.82 -12.64
C ARG A 18 -14.56 -2.36 -12.23
N ALA A 19 -13.60 -1.92 -11.42
CA ALA A 19 -13.51 -0.54 -10.95
C ALA A 19 -12.05 -0.10 -10.73
N VAL A 20 -11.83 1.21 -10.66
CA VAL A 20 -10.59 1.82 -10.21
C VAL A 20 -10.89 2.95 -9.23
N SER A 21 -9.97 3.22 -8.30
CA SER A 21 -10.09 4.36 -7.37
C SER A 21 -8.74 4.85 -6.87
N SER A 22 -8.63 6.15 -6.55
CA SER A 22 -7.65 6.65 -5.58
C SER A 22 -8.34 6.76 -4.22
N GLN A 23 -8.01 5.87 -3.30
CA GLN A 23 -8.65 5.81 -1.98
C GLN A 23 -7.79 6.50 -0.93
N ARG A 24 -8.32 7.57 -0.33
CA ARG A 24 -7.74 8.12 0.90
C ARG A 24 -7.80 7.09 2.03
N CYS A 25 -6.64 6.78 2.62
CA CYS A 25 -6.46 5.77 3.66
C CYS A 25 -5.93 6.42 4.93
N LEU A 26 -6.31 5.87 6.09
CA LEU A 26 -5.75 6.24 7.38
C LEU A 26 -5.31 4.98 8.14
N ARG A 27 -4.03 4.88 8.49
CA ARG A 27 -3.44 3.72 9.21
C ARG A 27 -2.81 4.15 10.54
N VAL A 28 -3.65 4.32 11.55
CA VAL A 28 -3.27 4.85 12.88
C VAL A 28 -3.77 4.00 14.04
N GLY A 29 -4.21 2.77 13.76
CA GLY A 29 -4.75 1.87 14.76
C GLY A 29 -5.39 0.61 14.16
N GLY A 30 -5.70 -0.34 15.03
CA GLY A 30 -6.18 -1.66 14.62
C GLY A 30 -5.07 -2.48 13.97
N LYS A 31 -5.42 -3.25 12.94
CA LYS A 31 -4.51 -4.17 12.28
C LYS A 31 -3.36 -3.50 11.52
N HIS A 32 -3.63 -2.37 10.88
CA HIS A 32 -2.65 -1.61 10.12
C HIS A 32 -2.43 -0.26 10.82
N ASN A 33 -1.29 -0.15 11.50
CA ASN A 33 -0.93 1.03 12.29
C ASN A 33 0.50 1.45 12.00
N ASP A 34 0.63 2.56 11.28
CA ASP A 34 1.90 3.13 10.85
C ASP A 34 2.27 4.39 11.64
N LEU A 35 1.48 4.75 12.67
CA LEU A 35 1.63 6.01 13.40
C LEU A 35 3.02 6.21 14.00
N GLU A 36 3.65 5.16 14.52
CA GLU A 36 4.99 5.25 15.12
C GLU A 36 6.12 5.18 14.08
N ASN A 37 5.81 4.86 12.81
CA ASN A 37 6.79 4.79 11.73
C ASN A 37 6.99 6.13 11.01
N VAL A 38 6.01 7.05 11.14
CA VAL A 38 6.03 8.37 10.50
C VAL A 38 7.19 9.21 11.02
N GLY A 39 7.94 9.82 10.11
CA GLY A 39 9.15 10.60 10.42
C GLY A 39 10.41 9.77 10.64
N TYR A 40 10.28 8.46 10.86
CA TYR A 40 11.42 7.55 11.06
C TYR A 40 11.76 6.69 9.84
N THR A 41 10.84 6.63 8.88
CA THR A 41 11.02 5.88 7.63
C THR A 41 10.64 6.75 6.44
N ALA A 42 11.22 6.44 5.28
CA ALA A 42 11.03 7.20 4.04
C ALA A 42 9.67 6.94 3.35
N ARG A 43 8.85 6.01 3.87
CA ARG A 43 7.75 5.36 3.12
C ARG A 43 6.42 5.21 3.85
N HIS A 44 6.37 5.53 5.14
CA HIS A 44 5.16 5.35 5.96
C HIS A 44 4.52 6.68 6.33
N HIS A 45 3.19 6.69 6.24
CA HIS A 45 2.33 7.83 6.49
C HIS A 45 1.15 7.38 7.35
N THR A 46 0.61 8.28 8.16
CA THR A 46 -0.70 8.04 8.78
C THR A 46 -1.80 8.13 7.73
N PHE A 47 -1.73 9.15 6.87
CA PHE A 47 -2.67 9.40 5.77
C PHE A 47 -1.95 9.26 4.43
N PHE A 48 -2.51 8.46 3.53
CA PHE A 48 -1.95 8.25 2.21
C PHE A 48 -3.05 7.88 1.21
N GLU A 49 -2.72 7.91 -0.07
CA GLU A 49 -3.63 7.47 -1.12
C GLU A 49 -3.24 6.09 -1.66
N MET A 50 -4.24 5.21 -1.75
CA MET A 50 -4.09 3.88 -2.32
C MET A 50 -4.80 3.83 -3.68
N LEU A 51 -3.99 3.74 -4.74
CA LEU A 51 -4.44 3.53 -6.11
C LEU A 51 -4.79 2.06 -6.28
N GLY A 52 -6.05 1.75 -6.58
CA GLY A 52 -6.50 0.36 -6.70
C GLY A 52 -7.29 0.13 -7.98
N ASN A 53 -7.10 -1.05 -8.57
CA ASN A 53 -8.01 -1.64 -9.54
C ASN A 53 -8.64 -2.90 -8.94
N PHE A 54 -9.92 -3.11 -9.25
CA PHE A 54 -10.73 -4.15 -8.66
C PHE A 54 -11.41 -4.97 -9.75
N SER A 55 -11.47 -6.28 -9.54
CA SER A 55 -12.23 -7.23 -10.36
C SER A 55 -13.24 -7.95 -9.48
N PHE A 56 -14.51 -7.91 -9.86
CA PHE A 56 -15.62 -8.54 -9.14
C PHE A 56 -16.14 -9.73 -9.94
N GLY A 57 -15.37 -10.83 -9.94
CA GLY A 57 -15.66 -12.02 -10.76
C GLY A 57 -15.52 -11.78 -12.27
N ASP A 58 -14.62 -10.88 -12.68
CA ASP A 58 -14.36 -10.52 -14.08
C ASP A 58 -13.07 -11.19 -14.58
N TYR A 59 -11.92 -10.54 -14.37
CA TYR A 59 -10.58 -11.09 -14.60
C TYR A 59 -9.92 -11.53 -13.28
N PHE A 60 -8.83 -12.30 -13.35
CA PHE A 60 -8.13 -12.79 -12.16
C PHE A 60 -6.62 -12.59 -12.27
N LYS A 61 -5.80 -13.57 -11.89
CA LYS A 61 -4.35 -13.41 -11.72
C LYS A 61 -3.62 -12.93 -12.97
N LYS A 62 -3.81 -13.62 -14.11
CA LYS A 62 -3.07 -13.36 -15.34
C LYS A 62 -3.22 -11.92 -15.81
N GLU A 63 -4.45 -11.48 -16.05
CA GLU A 63 -4.71 -10.12 -16.52
C GLU A 63 -4.34 -9.07 -15.47
N THR A 64 -4.49 -9.36 -14.17
CA THR A 64 -4.06 -8.43 -13.11
C THR A 64 -2.57 -8.17 -13.16
N ILE A 65 -1.79 -9.25 -13.28
CA ILE A 65 -0.32 -9.17 -13.37
C ILE A 65 0.09 -8.47 -14.67
N GLU A 66 -0.56 -8.78 -15.80
CA GLU A 66 -0.31 -8.12 -17.09
C GLU A 66 -0.64 -6.61 -17.03
N PHE A 67 -1.77 -6.20 -16.46
CA PHE A 67 -2.12 -4.79 -16.29
C PHE A 67 -1.14 -4.04 -15.41
N ALA A 68 -0.75 -4.64 -14.27
CA ALA A 68 0.24 -4.03 -13.39
C ALA A 68 1.57 -3.86 -14.13
N TRP A 69 2.05 -4.89 -14.81
CA TRP A 69 3.32 -4.85 -15.53
C TRP A 69 3.32 -3.86 -16.70
N ASP A 70 2.23 -3.80 -17.46
CA ASP A 70 2.09 -2.89 -18.59
C ASP A 70 2.05 -1.43 -18.13
N LEU A 71 1.30 -1.12 -17.06
CA LEU A 71 1.29 0.23 -16.50
C LEU A 71 2.70 0.64 -16.06
N LEU A 72 3.41 -0.23 -15.34
CA LEU A 72 4.73 0.08 -14.81
C LEU A 72 5.79 0.24 -15.92
N THR A 73 5.78 -0.64 -16.91
CA THR A 73 6.91 -0.74 -17.84
C THR A 73 6.66 -0.10 -19.20
N LYS A 74 5.40 0.06 -19.61
CA LYS A 74 5.04 0.73 -20.87
C LYS A 74 4.62 2.17 -20.62
N GLU A 75 3.65 2.39 -19.73
CA GLU A 75 3.10 3.74 -19.50
C GLU A 75 4.04 4.59 -18.62
N TYR A 76 4.48 4.05 -17.49
CA TYR A 76 5.43 4.72 -16.59
C TYR A 76 6.89 4.55 -16.99
N SER A 77 7.18 3.66 -17.94
CA SER A 77 8.53 3.41 -18.47
C SER A 77 9.56 3.08 -17.38
N LEU A 78 9.15 2.40 -16.32
CA LEU A 78 10.07 1.99 -15.26
C LEU A 78 11.09 0.97 -15.77
N PRO A 79 12.35 1.06 -15.33
CA PRO A 79 13.37 0.08 -15.67
C PRO A 79 13.03 -1.30 -15.10
N LYS A 80 12.81 -2.27 -15.99
CA LYS A 80 12.38 -3.64 -15.66
C LYS A 80 13.36 -4.39 -14.74
N ASP A 81 14.63 -4.06 -14.80
CA ASP A 81 15.70 -4.63 -13.97
C ASP A 81 15.70 -4.15 -12.53
N ARG A 82 14.94 -3.07 -12.22
CA ARG A 82 14.71 -2.60 -10.85
C ARG A 82 13.44 -3.16 -10.21
N LEU A 83 12.63 -3.92 -10.95
CA LEU A 83 11.38 -4.49 -10.46
C LEU A 83 11.62 -5.90 -9.93
N TRP A 84 11.16 -6.13 -8.70
CA TRP A 84 11.22 -7.39 -7.98
C TRP A 84 9.81 -7.79 -7.57
N VAL A 85 9.52 -9.08 -7.51
CA VAL A 85 8.18 -9.56 -7.15
C VAL A 85 8.23 -10.64 -6.08
N THR A 86 7.23 -10.64 -5.23
CA THR A 86 6.99 -11.71 -4.27
C THR A 86 5.66 -12.39 -4.58
N VAL A 87 5.56 -13.67 -4.25
CA VAL A 87 4.33 -14.46 -4.39
C VAL A 87 4.12 -15.30 -3.14
N PHE A 88 2.86 -15.63 -2.84
CA PHE A 88 2.57 -16.56 -1.76
C PHE A 88 3.20 -17.92 -2.03
N LYS A 89 3.81 -18.53 -1.02
CA LYS A 89 4.58 -19.77 -1.16
C LYS A 89 3.84 -20.94 -1.81
N ASP A 90 2.51 -20.99 -1.67
CA ASP A 90 1.65 -22.04 -2.19
C ASP A 90 0.92 -21.60 -3.49
N ASP A 91 1.29 -20.45 -4.06
CA ASP A 91 0.70 -19.89 -5.28
C ASP A 91 1.62 -20.10 -6.51
N ASP A 92 1.67 -21.34 -6.98
CA ASP A 92 2.44 -21.74 -8.18
C ASP A 92 1.96 -21.02 -9.47
N GLU A 93 0.67 -20.66 -9.52
CA GLU A 93 0.06 -20.00 -10.68
C GLU A 93 0.62 -18.59 -10.86
N SER A 94 0.65 -17.79 -9.80
CA SER A 94 1.21 -16.42 -9.87
C SER A 94 2.71 -16.43 -10.18
N GLU A 95 3.48 -17.37 -9.62
CA GLU A 95 4.89 -17.53 -9.98
C GLU A 95 5.07 -17.85 -11.48
N SER A 96 4.26 -18.77 -12.00
CA SER A 96 4.32 -19.18 -13.41
C SER A 96 3.98 -18.02 -14.34
N ILE A 97 2.96 -17.22 -14.03
CA ILE A 97 2.61 -16.02 -14.82
C ILE A 97 3.78 -15.03 -14.84
N TRP A 98 4.36 -14.70 -13.67
CA TRP A 98 5.50 -13.77 -13.61
C TRP A 98 6.72 -14.27 -14.38
N LYS A 99 6.99 -15.57 -14.30
CA LYS A 99 8.18 -16.17 -14.91
C LYS A 99 8.03 -16.42 -16.40
N GLU A 100 6.89 -16.97 -16.82
CA GLU A 100 6.69 -17.48 -18.19
C GLU A 100 6.00 -16.47 -19.09
N ASP A 101 4.93 -15.82 -18.60
CA ASP A 101 4.17 -14.86 -19.40
C ASP A 101 4.82 -13.47 -19.39
N ILE A 102 5.24 -12.99 -18.21
CA ILE A 102 5.89 -11.67 -18.07
C ILE A 102 7.40 -11.74 -18.37
N GLY A 103 8.05 -12.85 -18.02
CA GLY A 103 9.48 -13.05 -18.25
C GLY A 103 10.38 -12.44 -17.18
N ILE A 104 9.92 -12.31 -15.93
CA ILE A 104 10.80 -11.90 -14.82
C ILE A 104 11.81 -13.02 -14.53
N PRO A 105 13.11 -12.71 -14.42
CA PRO A 105 14.13 -13.66 -14.00
C PRO A 105 13.81 -14.30 -12.64
N ALA A 106 14.04 -15.61 -12.53
CA ALA A 106 13.67 -16.38 -11.34
C ALA A 106 14.37 -15.91 -10.05
N ASP A 107 15.54 -15.28 -10.15
CA ASP A 107 16.26 -14.69 -9.02
C ASP A 107 15.62 -13.39 -8.49
N ARG A 108 14.65 -12.82 -9.21
CA ARG A 108 13.84 -11.66 -8.80
C ARG A 108 12.39 -12.01 -8.42
N ILE A 109 12.08 -13.30 -8.32
CA ILE A 109 10.79 -13.81 -7.87
C ILE A 109 11.01 -14.57 -6.57
N SER A 110 10.39 -14.12 -5.48
CA SER A 110 10.53 -14.74 -4.16
C SER A 110 9.23 -15.30 -3.64
N ARG A 111 9.27 -16.51 -3.08
CA ARG A 111 8.14 -17.14 -2.38
C ARG A 111 8.17 -16.79 -0.90
N LEU A 112 7.14 -16.11 -0.39
CA LEU A 112 7.03 -15.78 1.04
C LEU A 112 5.83 -16.45 1.72
N ASP A 113 5.87 -16.47 3.04
CA ASP A 113 4.84 -17.10 3.88
C ASP A 113 3.59 -16.22 4.01
N LYS A 114 2.67 -16.62 4.90
CA LYS A 114 1.35 -16.01 5.08
C LYS A 114 1.45 -14.60 5.66
N GLU A 115 2.51 -14.34 6.40
CA GLU A 115 2.78 -13.07 7.07
C GLU A 115 2.96 -11.94 6.06
N ASP A 116 3.58 -12.24 4.91
CA ASP A 116 3.91 -11.25 3.88
C ASP A 116 2.95 -11.34 2.68
N ASN A 117 2.73 -12.55 2.12
CA ASN A 117 1.99 -12.73 0.87
C ASN A 117 0.58 -13.32 1.06
N PHE A 118 -0.04 -13.14 2.22
CA PHE A 118 -1.47 -13.44 2.41
C PHE A 118 -2.21 -12.26 3.04
N TRP A 119 -2.86 -11.49 2.19
CA TRP A 119 -3.53 -10.28 2.61
C TRP A 119 -4.91 -10.58 3.20
N THR A 120 -5.25 -9.85 4.25
CA THR A 120 -6.53 -9.97 4.97
C THR A 120 -7.06 -8.57 5.29
N MET A 121 -8.38 -8.33 5.17
CA MET A 121 -8.96 -7.01 5.47
C MET A 121 -8.85 -6.62 6.95
N GLY A 122 -9.00 -7.61 7.83
CA GLY A 122 -9.00 -7.45 9.28
C GLY A 122 -8.91 -8.81 9.94
N ASP A 123 -9.51 -8.95 11.12
CA ASP A 123 -9.67 -10.26 11.77
C ASP A 123 -10.67 -11.15 11.04
N THR A 124 -11.65 -10.52 10.34
CA THR A 124 -12.66 -11.18 9.50
C THR A 124 -12.81 -10.48 8.15
N GLY A 125 -13.48 -11.15 7.20
CA GLY A 125 -13.82 -10.59 5.89
C GLY A 125 -12.97 -11.13 4.73
N PRO A 126 -13.11 -10.52 3.54
CA PRO A 126 -12.41 -10.94 2.33
C PRO A 126 -10.89 -10.97 2.49
N CYS A 127 -10.27 -12.04 1.97
CA CYS A 127 -8.83 -12.27 2.02
C CYS A 127 -8.36 -13.24 0.93
N GLY A 128 -7.05 -13.34 0.76
CA GLY A 128 -6.44 -14.27 -0.19
C GLY A 128 -4.92 -14.14 -0.27
N PRO A 129 -4.27 -15.06 -1.01
CA PRO A 129 -2.87 -14.90 -1.38
C PRO A 129 -2.70 -13.63 -2.22
N CYS A 130 -1.51 -13.05 -2.15
CA CYS A 130 -1.20 -11.88 -2.95
C CYS A 130 0.21 -11.98 -3.54
N SER A 131 0.44 -11.17 -4.57
CA SER A 131 1.75 -10.93 -5.14
C SER A 131 2.09 -9.45 -4.99
N GLU A 132 3.27 -9.14 -4.47
CA GLU A 132 3.70 -7.75 -4.27
C GLU A 132 4.83 -7.39 -5.21
N ILE A 133 4.85 -6.12 -5.63
CA ILE A 133 5.86 -5.55 -6.52
C ILE A 133 6.70 -4.56 -5.71
N PHE A 134 8.01 -4.75 -5.81
CA PHE A 134 9.03 -3.95 -5.15
C PHE A 134 9.89 -3.22 -6.18
N TYR A 135 10.36 -2.03 -5.80
CA TYR A 135 11.31 -1.25 -6.59
C TYR A 135 12.67 -1.17 -5.88
N ASP A 136 13.75 -1.48 -6.60
CA ASP A 136 15.14 -1.29 -6.14
C ASP A 136 15.59 0.17 -6.38
N HIS A 137 15.68 0.95 -5.31
CA HIS A 137 16.16 2.33 -5.39
C HIS A 137 17.65 2.43 -5.69
N GLY A 138 18.45 1.40 -5.41
CA GLY A 138 19.89 1.37 -5.70
C GLY A 138 20.75 0.91 -4.51
N SER A 139 21.97 0.49 -4.81
CA SER A 139 22.92 -0.08 -3.84
C SER A 139 23.43 0.90 -2.78
N GLU A 140 23.22 2.21 -2.97
CA GLU A 140 23.51 3.25 -2.00
C GLU A 140 22.59 3.19 -0.77
N PHE A 141 21.42 2.56 -0.89
CA PHE A 141 20.49 2.35 0.21
C PHE A 141 20.69 0.97 0.85
N LYS A 142 20.42 0.89 2.17
CA LYS A 142 20.48 -0.38 2.90
C LYS A 142 19.22 -1.20 2.66
N GLY A 143 19.41 -2.48 2.41
CA GLY A 143 18.32 -3.43 2.22
C GLY A 143 18.79 -4.62 1.38
N SER A 144 18.15 -5.76 1.61
CA SER A 144 18.36 -6.98 0.84
C SER A 144 17.16 -7.24 -0.06
N PRO A 145 17.32 -7.92 -1.20
CA PRO A 145 16.17 -8.24 -2.05
C PRO A 145 15.06 -8.94 -1.27
N PRO A 146 13.78 -8.70 -1.61
CA PRO A 146 12.66 -9.24 -0.85
C PRO A 146 12.68 -10.77 -0.95
N ALA A 147 12.93 -11.42 0.18
CA ALA A 147 13.02 -12.87 0.34
C ALA A 147 12.69 -13.27 1.78
N LYS A 148 12.38 -14.55 2.01
CA LYS A 148 12.05 -15.06 3.34
C LYS A 148 13.20 -14.81 4.32
N GLY A 149 12.91 -14.11 5.42
CA GLY A 149 13.88 -13.77 6.47
C GLY A 149 14.88 -12.66 6.09
N SER A 150 14.69 -12.01 4.94
CA SER A 150 15.43 -10.81 4.55
C SER A 150 14.79 -9.55 5.12
N ASP A 151 15.57 -8.47 5.23
CA ASP A 151 15.05 -7.13 5.46
C ASP A 151 15.19 -6.31 4.16
N PRO A 152 14.09 -6.00 3.46
CA PRO A 152 14.06 -5.12 2.29
C PRO A 152 14.66 -3.74 2.57
N GLY A 153 14.67 -3.31 3.83
CA GLY A 153 15.16 -2.02 4.27
C GLY A 153 14.44 -0.87 3.56
N ASP A 154 15.19 0.20 3.31
CA ASP A 154 14.72 1.32 2.51
C ASP A 154 15.14 1.17 1.03
N ARG A 155 15.97 0.17 0.68
CA ARG A 155 16.39 -0.05 -0.70
C ARG A 155 15.28 -0.63 -1.57
N PHE A 156 14.64 -1.70 -1.10
CA PHE A 156 13.59 -2.41 -1.82
C PHE A 156 12.23 -2.02 -1.26
N ILE A 157 11.56 -1.10 -1.93
CA ILE A 157 10.28 -0.56 -1.47
C ILE A 157 9.13 -1.31 -2.13
N GLU A 158 8.32 -2.00 -1.33
CA GLU A 158 7.00 -2.46 -1.74
C GLU A 158 6.18 -1.24 -2.14
N PHE A 159 5.60 -1.23 -3.33
CA PHE A 159 4.78 -0.10 -3.75
C PHE A 159 3.45 -0.51 -4.35
N TRP A 160 3.26 -1.78 -4.72
CA TRP A 160 2.00 -2.29 -5.24
C TRP A 160 1.75 -3.74 -4.80
N ASN A 161 0.64 -3.97 -4.10
CA ASN A 161 0.16 -5.29 -3.72
C ASN A 161 -1.03 -5.71 -4.61
N LEU A 162 -0.95 -6.92 -5.19
CA LEU A 162 -1.98 -7.56 -6.02
C LEU A 162 -2.63 -8.71 -5.24
N VAL A 163 -3.80 -8.47 -4.65
CA VAL A 163 -4.50 -9.47 -3.81
C VAL A 163 -5.50 -10.27 -4.64
N PHE A 164 -5.31 -11.59 -4.65
CA PHE A 164 -6.18 -12.56 -5.31
C PHE A 164 -7.20 -13.07 -4.29
N THR A 165 -8.23 -12.24 -4.08
CA THR A 165 -9.23 -12.43 -3.04
C THR A 165 -10.11 -13.64 -3.36
N GLN A 166 -10.03 -14.68 -2.55
CA GLN A 166 -10.71 -15.95 -2.80
C GLN A 166 -11.36 -16.56 -1.55
N PHE A 167 -11.13 -15.99 -0.37
CA PHE A 167 -11.70 -16.47 0.89
C PHE A 167 -12.43 -15.36 1.67
N ASP A 168 -13.42 -15.75 2.45
CA ASP A 168 -13.96 -14.99 3.58
C ASP A 168 -13.47 -15.63 4.88
N ARG A 169 -12.81 -14.82 5.73
CA ARG A 169 -12.28 -15.25 7.01
C ARG A 169 -13.31 -15.01 8.11
N SER A 170 -13.68 -16.07 8.82
CA SER A 170 -14.53 -15.98 10.02
C SER A 170 -13.72 -15.65 11.28
N GLN A 171 -14.43 -15.35 12.37
CA GLN A 171 -13.82 -14.92 13.64
C GLN A 171 -12.94 -16.00 14.30
N ASP A 172 -13.26 -17.28 14.09
CA ASP A 172 -12.46 -18.43 14.54
C ASP A 172 -11.25 -18.72 13.63
N GLY A 173 -11.10 -17.96 12.53
CA GLY A 173 -10.02 -18.10 11.57
C GLY A 173 -10.29 -19.08 10.43
N THR A 174 -11.47 -19.69 10.37
CA THR A 174 -11.88 -20.54 9.25
C THR A 174 -11.93 -19.72 7.95
N LEU A 175 -11.43 -20.32 6.85
CA LEU A 175 -11.43 -19.72 5.52
C LEU A 175 -12.49 -20.39 4.66
N SER A 176 -13.53 -19.66 4.32
CA SER A 176 -14.59 -20.12 3.40
C SER A 176 -14.34 -19.58 2.01
N LEU A 177 -14.53 -20.38 0.96
CA LEU A 177 -14.39 -19.89 -0.41
C LEU A 177 -15.44 -18.83 -0.73
N LEU A 178 -15.01 -17.77 -1.42
CA LEU A 178 -15.92 -16.77 -1.97
C LEU A 178 -16.71 -17.36 -3.15
N PRO A 179 -17.95 -16.87 -3.40
CA PRO A 179 -18.75 -17.33 -4.54
C PRO A 179 -18.06 -17.13 -5.89
N ASN A 180 -17.30 -16.03 -6.03
CA ASN A 180 -16.49 -15.73 -7.20
C ASN A 180 -15.13 -15.19 -6.74
N PRO A 181 -14.00 -15.72 -7.25
CA PRO A 181 -12.69 -15.11 -7.05
C PRO A 181 -12.66 -13.67 -7.57
N CYS A 182 -12.06 -12.78 -6.79
CA CYS A 182 -12.01 -11.34 -7.06
C CYS A 182 -10.56 -10.83 -6.99
N VAL A 183 -10.33 -9.64 -7.53
CA VAL A 183 -9.04 -8.96 -7.46
C VAL A 183 -9.20 -7.66 -6.68
N ASP A 184 -8.26 -7.40 -5.80
CA ASP A 184 -8.10 -6.17 -5.04
C ASP A 184 -6.63 -5.75 -5.11
N THR A 185 -6.33 -4.65 -5.80
CA THR A 185 -4.96 -4.12 -5.82
C THR A 185 -4.85 -2.84 -5.02
N GLY A 186 -3.65 -2.58 -4.50
CA GLY A 186 -3.33 -1.35 -3.78
C GLY A 186 -1.90 -0.91 -4.03
N MET A 187 -1.74 0.20 -4.75
CA MET A 187 -0.47 0.90 -4.96
C MET A 187 -0.44 2.18 -4.13
N GLY A 188 0.64 2.40 -3.38
CA GLY A 188 0.81 3.64 -2.63
C GLY A 188 1.14 4.80 -3.58
N LEU A 189 0.26 5.81 -3.67
CA LEU A 189 0.46 6.96 -4.55
C LEU A 189 1.79 7.66 -4.24
N GLU A 190 2.06 7.91 -2.96
CA GLU A 190 3.27 8.61 -2.51
C GLU A 190 4.54 7.84 -2.86
N ARG A 191 4.52 6.50 -2.76
CA ARG A 191 5.66 5.64 -3.12
C ARG A 191 5.89 5.64 -4.63
N MET A 192 4.82 5.53 -5.42
CA MET A 192 4.91 5.61 -6.88
C MET A 192 5.38 7.00 -7.33
N ALA A 193 4.89 8.08 -6.70
CA ALA A 193 5.33 9.44 -6.98
C ALA A 193 6.83 9.61 -6.72
N ALA A 194 7.35 9.10 -5.59
CA ALA A 194 8.78 9.12 -5.29
C ALA A 194 9.59 8.41 -6.39
N ILE A 195 9.19 7.20 -6.80
CA ILE A 195 9.86 6.45 -7.87
C ILE A 195 9.88 7.25 -9.19
N LEU A 196 8.73 7.78 -9.63
CA LEU A 196 8.63 8.53 -10.90
C LEU A 196 9.41 9.85 -10.89
N GLN A 197 9.54 10.47 -9.73
CA GLN A 197 10.30 11.71 -9.55
C GLN A 197 11.79 11.47 -9.29
N GLY A 198 12.25 10.21 -9.33
CA GLY A 198 13.64 9.84 -9.04
C GLY A 198 14.05 10.13 -7.59
N LYS A 199 13.08 10.13 -6.67
CA LYS A 199 13.27 10.30 -5.23
C LYS A 199 13.29 8.95 -4.52
N HIS A 200 13.93 8.93 -3.37
CA HIS A 200 13.94 7.77 -2.48
C HIS A 200 12.92 7.93 -1.35
N ASN A 201 12.71 9.16 -0.90
CA ASN A 201 11.85 9.46 0.21
C ASN A 201 10.55 10.12 -0.26
N ASN A 202 9.41 9.59 0.22
CA ASN A 202 8.09 10.14 -0.07
C ASN A 202 7.98 11.63 0.28
N PHE A 203 8.67 12.05 1.35
CA PHE A 203 8.68 13.44 1.80
C PHE A 203 9.41 14.41 0.85
N GLU A 204 10.22 13.89 -0.08
CA GLU A 204 10.93 14.69 -1.09
C GLU A 204 10.13 14.88 -2.39
N THR A 205 8.90 14.36 -2.43
CA THR A 205 8.01 14.51 -3.59
C THR A 205 7.43 15.93 -3.65
N ASP A 206 6.95 16.29 -4.84
CA ASP A 206 6.17 17.52 -5.09
C ASP A 206 4.91 17.64 -4.21
N LEU A 207 4.36 16.54 -3.72
CA LEU A 207 3.23 16.53 -2.79
C LEU A 207 3.62 17.02 -1.38
N PHE A 208 4.80 16.64 -0.89
CA PHE A 208 5.21 16.91 0.49
C PHE A 208 6.12 18.12 0.62
N THR A 209 6.97 18.40 -0.37
CA THR A 209 7.92 19.51 -0.30
C THR A 209 7.24 20.85 0.03
N PRO A 210 6.12 21.24 -0.61
CA PRO A 210 5.43 22.48 -0.26
C PRO A 210 4.82 22.47 1.15
N LEU A 211 4.40 21.31 1.66
CA LEU A 211 3.84 21.19 3.01
C LEU A 211 4.93 21.34 4.07
N ILE A 212 6.11 20.76 3.81
CA ILE A 212 7.28 20.83 4.69
C ILE A 212 7.83 22.25 4.73
N GLU A 213 7.94 22.91 3.58
CA GLU A 213 8.38 24.31 3.49
C GLU A 213 7.44 25.25 4.27
N GLU A 214 6.12 25.09 4.11
CA GLU A 214 5.15 25.89 4.86
C GLU A 214 5.17 25.58 6.36
N ALA A 215 5.30 24.30 6.74
CA ALA A 215 5.45 23.91 8.14
C ALA A 215 6.70 24.54 8.76
N ALA A 216 7.82 24.59 8.04
CA ALA A 216 9.05 25.21 8.51
C ALA A 216 8.88 26.71 8.75
N VAL A 217 8.19 27.42 7.84
CA VAL A 217 7.86 28.84 8.01
C VAL A 217 7.00 29.06 9.26
N LEU A 218 5.95 28.26 9.45
CA LEU A 218 5.01 28.41 10.57
C LEU A 218 5.63 28.01 11.92
N CYS A 219 6.58 27.08 11.92
CA CYS A 219 7.27 26.61 13.12
C CYS A 219 8.57 27.37 13.41
N GLU A 220 8.94 28.35 12.58
CA GLU A 220 10.23 29.07 12.66
C GLU A 220 11.43 28.09 12.68
N ALA A 221 11.36 27.02 11.88
CA ALA A 221 12.39 26.00 11.79
C ALA A 221 13.45 26.36 10.73
N ASP A 222 14.72 26.35 11.13
CA ASP A 222 15.86 26.66 10.24
C ASP A 222 16.34 25.48 9.39
N ASP A 223 16.09 24.23 9.84
CA ASP A 223 16.52 23.00 9.15
C ASP A 223 15.33 22.27 8.52
N LEU A 224 15.23 22.32 7.19
CA LEU A 224 14.21 21.62 6.42
C LEU A 224 14.34 20.08 6.48
N ASN A 225 15.46 19.55 6.97
CA ASN A 225 15.67 18.12 7.12
C ASN A 225 15.25 17.59 8.50
N ASP A 226 14.74 18.45 9.39
CA ASP A 226 14.24 18.01 10.70
C ASP A 226 13.06 17.02 10.49
N PRO A 227 13.16 15.77 11.00
CA PRO A 227 12.09 14.78 10.90
C PRO A 227 10.75 15.25 11.45
N SER A 228 10.74 16.23 12.36
CA SER A 228 9.54 16.84 12.92
C SER A 228 8.69 17.50 11.84
N LEU A 229 9.29 18.09 10.81
CA LEU A 229 8.55 18.70 9.69
C LEU A 229 7.82 17.66 8.85
N ASN A 230 8.41 16.47 8.68
CA ASN A 230 7.75 15.33 8.03
C ASN A 230 6.55 14.84 8.85
N ILE A 231 6.72 14.74 10.17
CA ILE A 231 5.65 14.34 11.10
C ILE A 231 4.50 15.35 11.05
N ILE A 232 4.80 16.65 11.13
CA ILE A 232 3.79 17.72 11.05
C ILE A 232 3.04 17.67 9.73
N SER A 233 3.76 17.54 8.61
CA SER A 233 3.16 17.51 7.26
C SER A 233 2.23 16.31 7.06
N ASP A 234 2.63 15.12 7.50
CA ASP A 234 1.77 13.92 7.49
C ASP A 234 0.53 14.10 8.39
N HIS A 235 0.74 14.53 9.64
CA HIS A 235 -0.34 14.66 10.62
C HIS A 235 -1.32 15.76 10.26
N LEU A 236 -0.88 16.82 9.56
CA LEU A 236 -1.74 17.86 9.02
C LEU A 236 -2.69 17.29 7.97
N ARG A 237 -2.19 16.48 7.01
CA ARG A 237 -3.03 15.80 6.02
C ARG A 237 -4.08 14.92 6.72
N ALA A 238 -3.64 14.05 7.64
CA ALA A 238 -4.55 13.17 8.37
C ALA A 238 -5.63 13.93 9.14
N SER A 239 -5.23 14.98 9.87
CA SER A 239 -6.15 15.78 10.69
C SER A 239 -7.17 16.53 9.84
N ALA A 240 -6.74 17.17 8.75
CA ALA A 240 -7.61 17.93 7.86
C ALA A 240 -8.67 17.03 7.20
N PHE A 241 -8.26 15.88 6.66
CA PHE A 241 -9.20 14.95 6.02
C PHE A 241 -10.16 14.30 7.02
N LEU A 242 -9.70 13.97 8.24
CA LEU A 242 -10.59 13.46 9.29
C LEU A 242 -11.67 14.47 9.69
N VAL A 243 -11.30 15.74 9.83
CA VAL A 243 -12.26 16.82 10.12
C VAL A 243 -13.24 16.98 8.95
N ALA A 244 -12.75 16.96 7.71
CA ALA A 244 -13.58 17.04 6.51
C ALA A 244 -14.58 15.87 6.39
N ASP A 245 -14.18 14.66 6.81
CA ASP A 245 -15.04 13.47 6.87
C ASP A 245 -15.95 13.44 8.12
N GLY A 246 -16.02 14.54 8.89
CA GLY A 246 -16.96 14.75 9.99
C GLY A 246 -16.49 14.26 11.36
N VAL A 247 -15.20 13.98 11.54
CA VAL A 247 -14.63 13.58 12.84
C VAL A 247 -14.23 14.82 13.64
N SER A 248 -14.77 14.95 14.85
CA SER A 248 -14.40 16.01 15.80
C SER A 248 -13.49 15.48 16.90
N PRO A 249 -12.49 16.27 17.38
CA PRO A 249 -11.62 15.84 18.47
C PRO A 249 -12.40 15.55 19.76
N SER A 250 -12.22 14.35 20.33
CA SER A 250 -12.91 13.91 21.55
C SER A 250 -11.96 13.06 22.43
N ASN A 251 -12.44 12.58 23.58
CA ASN A 251 -11.69 11.67 24.45
C ASN A 251 -11.94 10.19 24.15
N GLU A 252 -12.78 9.86 23.17
CA GLU A 252 -13.20 8.48 22.90
C GLU A 252 -13.23 8.17 21.39
N GLY A 253 -13.02 6.89 21.05
CA GLY A 253 -13.17 6.37 19.69
C GLY A 253 -12.37 7.16 18.63
N ARG A 254 -13.03 7.45 17.49
CA ARG A 254 -12.40 8.13 16.35
C ARG A 254 -11.93 9.55 16.70
N GLY A 255 -12.67 10.27 17.55
CA GLY A 255 -12.29 11.60 17.98
C GLY A 255 -11.06 11.62 18.88
N TYR A 256 -10.81 10.55 19.64
CA TYR A 256 -9.56 10.40 20.40
C TYR A 256 -8.35 10.18 19.51
N VAL A 257 -8.50 9.39 18.44
CA VAL A 257 -7.46 9.19 17.43
C VAL A 257 -7.09 10.51 16.77
N LEU A 258 -8.07 11.28 16.30
CA LEU A 258 -7.84 12.61 15.74
C LEU A 258 -7.15 13.54 16.76
N ARG A 259 -7.62 13.57 18.01
CA ARG A 259 -7.00 14.35 19.09
C ARG A 259 -5.53 13.96 19.30
N ARG A 260 -5.20 12.66 19.26
CA ARG A 260 -3.82 12.17 19.40
C ARG A 260 -2.92 12.62 18.27
N ILE A 261 -3.40 12.55 17.02
CA ILE A 261 -2.64 13.01 15.85
C ILE A 261 -2.36 14.51 15.96
N ILE A 262 -3.40 15.32 16.21
CA ILE A 262 -3.24 16.77 16.39
C ILE A 262 -2.25 17.09 17.52
N ARG A 263 -2.37 16.43 18.68
CA ARG A 263 -1.47 16.66 19.82
C ARG A 263 -0.03 16.20 19.62
N ARG A 264 0.24 15.31 18.66
CA ARG A 264 1.61 14.92 18.31
C ARG A 264 2.26 15.91 17.35
N ALA A 265 1.44 16.62 16.56
CA ALA A 265 1.92 17.63 15.63
C ALA A 265 2.15 19.00 16.28
N LEU A 266 1.43 19.30 17.38
CA LEU A 266 1.61 20.50 18.22
C LEU A 266 2.77 20.32 19.21
#